data_AF-A0A7W4YZC8-F1
#
_entry.id   AF-A0A7W4YZC8-F1
#
_cell.length_a   1.000
_cell.length_b   1.000
_cell.length_c   1.000
_cell.angle_alpha   90.00
_cell.angle_beta   90.00
_cell.angle_gamma   90.00
#
_symmetry.space_group_name_H-M   'P 1'
#
loop_
_entity.id
_entity.type
_entity.pdbx_description
1 polymer ?
#
loop_
_entity_poly.entity_id
_entity_poly.type
_entity_poly.pdbx_seq_one_letter_code
_entity_poly.pdbx_strand_id
1 'polypeptide(L)'
;MTRDGFRQFLNGRPTVEAAEAVTAKVIRVDGGIHAVALDDDERHPIGPCRGPAEVQVGDIVLLIETNELPWVAQVDAQVGGA
;
A
#
# COMPACT_ATOMS: atom_id res chain seq x y z
N MET A 1 -4.94 -6.26 -26.47
CA MET A 1 -5.48 -5.91 -25.13
C MET A 1 -6.65 -4.95 -25.36
N THR A 2 -7.87 -5.30 -24.98
CA THR A 2 -9.06 -4.47 -25.27
C THR A 2 -9.17 -3.33 -24.25
N ARG A 3 -9.74 -2.19 -24.69
CA ARG A 3 -9.93 -0.96 -23.90
C ARG A 3 -10.69 -1.20 -22.59
N ASP A 4 -11.52 -2.24 -22.55
CA ASP A 4 -12.31 -2.62 -21.38
C ASP A 4 -11.51 -3.41 -20.34
N GLY A 5 -10.53 -4.22 -20.76
CA GLY A 5 -9.60 -4.91 -19.85
C GLY A 5 -8.67 -3.93 -19.12
N PHE A 6 -8.29 -2.83 -19.78
CA PHE A 6 -7.51 -1.75 -19.16
C PHE A 6 -8.34 -0.94 -18.16
N ARG A 7 -9.62 -0.66 -18.47
CA ARG A 7 -10.53 0.01 -17.55
C ARG A 7 -10.88 -0.82 -16.31
N GLN A 8 -11.02 -2.14 -16.46
CA GLN A 8 -11.28 -3.03 -15.33
C GLN A 8 -10.08 -3.14 -14.39
N PHE A 9 -8.85 -3.01 -14.90
CA PHE A 9 -7.63 -2.90 -14.11
C PHE A 9 -7.51 -1.57 -13.35
N LEU A 10 -8.02 -0.48 -13.94
CA LEU A 10 -8.01 0.87 -13.35
C LEU A 10 -9.14 1.13 -12.34
N ASN A 11 -10.25 0.39 -12.40
CA ASN A 11 -11.40 0.58 -11.49
C ASN A 11 -11.15 0.14 -10.03
N GLY A 12 -9.94 -0.33 -9.70
CA GLY A 12 -9.56 -0.67 -8.33
C GLY A 12 -8.10 -0.38 -7.97
N ARG A 13 -7.32 0.22 -8.89
CA ARG A 13 -5.93 0.59 -8.64
C ARG A 13 -5.85 2.11 -8.57
N PRO A 14 -5.29 2.68 -7.50
CA PRO A 14 -5.26 4.11 -7.34
C PRO A 14 -4.44 4.77 -8.45
N THR A 15 -4.82 6.00 -8.81
CA THR A 15 -4.05 6.81 -9.76
C THR A 15 -2.80 7.31 -9.03
N VAL A 16 -1.70 6.56 -9.18
CA VAL A 16 -0.41 6.81 -8.53
C VAL A 16 0.15 8.14 -9.03
N GLU A 17 0.52 9.06 -8.12
CA GLU A 17 1.45 10.13 -8.50
C GLU A 17 2.80 9.49 -8.80
N ALA A 18 3.66 10.11 -9.61
CA ALA A 18 4.94 9.52 -10.05
C ALA A 18 5.96 9.20 -8.92
N ALA A 19 5.56 9.24 -7.65
CA ALA A 19 6.31 8.79 -6.51
C ALA A 19 6.53 7.26 -6.57
N GLU A 20 7.80 6.87 -6.40
CA GLU A 20 8.17 5.46 -6.29
C GLU A 20 7.54 4.85 -5.04
N ALA A 21 7.04 3.61 -5.14
CA ALA A 21 6.52 2.90 -3.98
C ALA A 21 7.65 2.70 -2.95
N VAL A 22 7.39 3.00 -1.68
CA VAL A 22 8.36 2.86 -0.60
C VAL A 22 8.02 1.67 0.28
N THR A 23 9.02 0.99 0.82
CA THR A 23 8.77 -0.09 1.79
C THR A 23 8.44 0.53 3.14
N ALA A 24 7.33 0.13 3.73
CA ALA A 24 6.82 0.69 4.98
C ALA A 24 6.41 -0.41 5.95
N LYS A 25 6.41 -0.10 7.23
CA LYS A 25 5.87 -0.94 8.30
C LYS A 25 4.53 -0.38 8.76
N VAL A 26 3.53 -1.24 8.86
CA VAL A 26 2.23 -0.87 9.42
C VAL A 26 2.36 -0.71 10.94
N ILE A 27 1.97 0.45 11.45
CA ILE A 27 2.06 0.75 12.89
C ILE A 27 0.69 0.80 13.56
N ARG A 28 -0.40 0.98 12.79
CA ARG A 28 -1.76 1.09 13.32
C ARG A 28 -2.81 0.70 12.28
N VAL A 29 -3.89 0.05 12.72
CA VAL A 29 -5.06 -0.29 11.88
C VAL A 29 -6.34 0.05 12.65
N ASP A 30 -6.75 1.31 12.62
CA ASP A 30 -7.90 1.85 13.36
C ASP A 30 -8.71 2.84 12.51
N GLY A 31 -9.76 2.35 11.84
CA GLY A 31 -10.50 3.16 10.86
C GLY A 31 -9.72 3.45 9.57
N GLY A 32 -8.53 2.86 9.42
CA GLY A 32 -7.65 2.93 8.26
C GLY A 32 -6.24 2.44 8.60
N ILE A 33 -5.44 2.13 7.59
CA ILE A 33 -4.08 1.62 7.79
C ILE A 33 -3.11 2.79 7.91
N HIS A 34 -2.27 2.82 8.93
CA HIS A 34 -1.20 3.82 9.06
C HIS A 34 0.15 3.11 9.03
N ALA A 35 1.04 3.58 8.17
CA ALA A 35 2.34 2.98 7.96
C ALA A 35 3.45 4.05 7.98
N VAL A 36 4.66 3.62 8.31
CA VAL A 36 5.87 4.46 8.33
C VAL A 36 6.86 3.84 7.36
N ALA A 37 7.44 4.62 6.46
CA ALA A 37 8.52 4.14 5.59
C ALA A 37 9.68 3.63 6.46
N LEU A 38 10.33 2.53 6.06
CA LEU A 38 11.34 1.87 6.90
C LEU A 38 12.59 2.73 7.17
N ASP A 39 12.81 3.74 6.35
CA ASP A 39 13.90 4.71 6.44
C ASP A 39 13.48 6.06 7.05
N ASP A 40 12.24 6.19 7.52
CA ASP A 40 11.67 7.44 8.03
C ASP A 40 11.37 7.39 9.55
N ASP A 41 11.01 8.54 10.11
CA ASP A 41 10.71 8.74 11.52
C ASP A 41 9.30 8.24 11.89
N GLU A 42 9.23 7.27 12.82
CA GLU A 42 7.98 6.69 13.33
C GLU A 42 7.01 7.72 13.94
N ARG A 43 7.47 8.94 14.23
CA ARG A 43 6.63 10.05 14.71
C ARG A 43 5.68 10.62 13.65
N HIS A 44 5.89 10.33 12.37
CA HIS A 44 5.07 10.88 11.27
C HIS A 44 4.51 9.78 10.35
N PRO A 45 3.56 8.95 10.83
CA PRO A 45 2.97 7.92 10.01
C PRO A 45 2.10 8.49 8.88
N ILE A 46 2.15 7.80 7.74
CA ILE A 46 1.32 8.08 6.57
C ILE A 46 0.01 7.28 6.70
N GLY A 47 -1.12 7.97 6.59
CA GLY A 47 -2.45 7.38 6.60
C GLY A 47 -3.58 8.38 6.89
N PRO A 48 -4.85 7.93 6.88
CA PRO A 48 -5.26 6.55 6.68
C PRO A 48 -5.10 6.08 5.22
N CYS A 49 -4.42 4.96 5.05
CA CYS A 49 -4.20 4.29 3.76
C CYS A 49 -5.33 3.31 3.45
N ARG A 50 -5.61 3.13 2.17
CA ARG A 50 -6.41 2.02 1.65
C ARG A 50 -5.52 0.79 1.45
N GLY A 51 -6.08 -0.41 1.50
CA GLY A 51 -5.32 -1.62 1.28
C GLY A 51 -6.15 -2.89 1.48
N PRO A 52 -5.51 -4.07 1.39
CA PRO A 52 -6.14 -5.35 1.70
C PRO A 52 -6.67 -5.37 3.15
N ALA A 53 -7.76 -6.10 3.38
CA ALA A 53 -8.42 -6.15 4.69
C ALA A 53 -7.65 -7.00 5.71
N GLU A 54 -6.75 -7.85 5.23
CA GLU A 54 -5.91 -8.76 5.99
C GLU A 54 -4.68 -8.12 6.61
N VAL A 55 -4.36 -6.86 6.25
CA VAL A 55 -3.17 -6.15 6.75
C VAL A 55 -3.26 -5.95 8.28
N GLN A 56 -2.17 -6.28 8.96
CA GLN A 56 -2.02 -6.22 10.41
C GLN A 56 -0.93 -5.23 10.83
N VAL A 57 -0.98 -4.81 12.10
CA VAL A 57 0.11 -4.05 12.71
C VAL A 57 1.38 -4.90 12.74
N GLY A 58 2.48 -4.35 12.25
CA GLY A 58 3.77 -5.02 12.13
C GLY A 58 4.09 -5.53 10.73
N ASP A 59 3.09 -5.61 9.84
CA ASP A 59 3.31 -6.06 8.47
C ASP A 59 4.22 -5.10 7.70
N ILE A 60 5.06 -5.67 6.84
CA ILE A 60 5.86 -4.93 5.87
C ILE A 60 5.08 -4.87 4.57
N VAL A 61 4.82 -3.66 4.10
CA VAL A 61 3.99 -3.36 2.94
C VAL A 61 4.74 -2.41 2.00
N LEU A 62 4.30 -2.33 0.75
CA LEU A 62 4.65 -1.21 -0.12
C LEU A 62 3.62 -0.11 0.08
N LEU A 63 4.08 1.06 0.50
CA LEU A 63 3.29 2.28 0.57
C LEU A 63 3.41 3.04 -0.75
N ILE A 64 2.27 3.40 -1.30
CA ILE A 64 2.14 4.04 -2.60
C ILE A 64 1.35 5.33 -2.39
N GLU A 65 1.96 6.48 -2.67
CA GLU A 65 1.25 7.75 -2.67
C GLU A 65 0.38 7.87 -3.92
N THR A 66 -0.84 8.38 -3.76
CA THR A 66 -1.83 8.44 -4.83
C THR A 66 -2.58 9.74 -4.75
N ASN A 67 -3.19 10.15 -5.86
CA ASN A 67 -3.97 11.40 -5.93
C ASN A 67 -5.24 11.39 -5.06
N GLU A 68 -5.68 10.23 -4.57
CA GLU A 68 -6.87 10.10 -3.73
C GLU A 68 -6.49 9.95 -2.26
N LEU A 69 -6.03 8.75 -1.91
CA LEU A 69 -5.57 8.36 -0.58
C LEU A 69 -4.36 7.43 -0.76
N PRO A 70 -3.37 7.47 0.14
CA PRO A 70 -2.25 6.55 0.07
C PRO A 70 -2.75 5.11 0.10
N TRP A 71 -2.04 4.22 -0.57
CA TRP A 71 -2.41 2.81 -0.70
C TRP A 71 -1.29 1.92 -0.20
N VAL A 72 -1.62 0.85 0.50
CA VAL A 72 -0.66 -0.18 0.91
C VAL A 72 -0.90 -1.47 0.14
N ALA A 73 0.18 -2.05 -0.36
CA ALA A 73 0.20 -3.37 -0.96
C ALA A 73 0.92 -4.33 -0.01
N GLN A 74 0.27 -5.42 0.40
CA GLN A 74 0.99 -6.50 1.05
C GLN A 74 1.90 -7.16 0.01
N VAL A 75 3.20 -7.24 0.32
CA VAL A 75 4.12 -8.04 -0.49
C VAL A 75 3.99 -9.45 0.05
N ASP A 76 3.19 -10.28 -0.63
CA ASP A 76 3.27 -11.72 -0.40
C ASP A 76 4.67 -12.16 -0.79
N ALA A 77 5.54 -12.28 0.22
CA ALA A 77 6.73 -13.08 0.09
C ALA A 77 6.24 -14.53 -0.11
N GLN A 78 5.90 -14.90 -1.34
CA GLN A 78 6.02 -16.29 -1.74
C GLN A 78 7.50 -16.63 -1.62
N VAL A 79 7.92 -16.98 -0.41
CA VAL A 79 9.14 -17.75 -0.19
C VAL A 79 8.87 -19.04 -0.93
N GLY A 80 9.33 -19.10 -2.18
CA GLY A 80 9.27 -20.30 -3.00
C GLY A 80 9.92 -21.42 -2.23
N GLY A 81 9.10 -22.29 -1.65
CA GLY A 81 9.53 -23.55 -1.08
C GLY A 81 9.75 -24.54 -2.22
N ALA A 82 11.02 -24.88 -2.46
CA ALA A 82 11.51 -26.21 -2.85
C ALA A 82 13.03 -26.15 -2.98
#